data_AF-A0A2K5X798-F1
#
_entry.id   AF-A0A2K5X798-F1
#
_cell.length_a   1.000
_cell.length_b   1.000
_cell.length_c   1.000
_cell.angle_alpha   90.00
_cell.angle_beta   90.00
_cell.angle_gamma   90.00
#
_symmetry.space_group_name_H-M   'P 1'
#
loop_
_entity.id
_entity.type
_entity.pdbx_description
1 polymer ?
#
loop_
_entity_poly.entity_id
_entity_poly.type
_entity_poly.pdbx_seq_one_letter_code
_entity_poly.pdbx_strand_id
1 'polypeptide(L)'
;MSSSRKDHLGASSSEPLPVIIVGNGPSGICLSYLLSGYTPYVKPDAVHPHPLLQRKLTEAPGVSILDQDLDYLSEGLEGRSQSPVALLFDALLRPDTDFGGNMKSVLTWKHQEEHAIPHVVLGRNLPGGAWHVSGQRGHALWGGLSPSFSPLGAGTLASPFPHSPPHNPASPSSLHPAPTKASHAL
;
A
#
# COMPACT_ATOMS: atom_id res chain seq x y z
N MET A 1 17.32 58.76 -4.01
CA MET A 1 17.84 57.43 -3.62
C MET A 1 17.12 57.00 -2.36
N SER A 2 16.16 56.08 -2.48
CA SER A 2 15.51 55.44 -1.34
C SER A 2 15.34 53.97 -1.72
N SER A 3 16.27 53.15 -1.24
CA SER A 3 16.23 51.69 -1.37
C SER A 3 15.36 51.16 -0.22
N SER A 4 14.09 50.89 -0.49
CA SER A 4 13.28 50.07 0.42
C SER A 4 13.38 48.61 -0.01
N ARG A 5 13.64 47.76 0.98
CA ARG A 5 14.14 46.40 0.88
C ARG A 5 13.10 45.47 0.28
N LYS A 6 13.56 44.54 -0.56
CA LYS A 6 12.81 43.33 -0.92
C LYS A 6 12.67 42.49 0.34
N ASP A 7 11.47 42.42 0.89
CA ASP A 7 11.14 41.38 1.85
C ASP A 7 11.08 40.04 1.11
N HIS A 8 12.10 39.25 1.38
CA HIS A 8 12.29 37.91 0.87
C HIS A 8 11.32 36.95 1.57
N LEU A 9 10.69 36.10 0.75
CA LEU A 9 10.17 34.78 1.13
C LEU A 9 8.90 34.80 1.98
N GLY A 10 7.75 34.91 1.29
CA GLY A 10 6.52 34.33 1.79
C GLY A 10 6.70 32.82 1.96
N ALA A 11 6.95 32.40 3.20
CA ALA A 11 6.64 31.04 3.60
C ALA A 11 5.13 30.89 3.42
N SER A 12 4.70 30.23 2.34
CA SER A 12 3.36 29.68 2.29
C SER A 12 3.16 28.90 3.59
N SER A 13 2.15 29.26 4.38
CA SER A 13 1.77 28.54 5.59
C SER A 13 1.38 27.11 5.21
N SER A 14 2.39 26.25 5.09
CA SER A 14 2.21 24.82 4.90
C SER A 14 1.79 24.28 6.24
N GLU A 15 0.49 24.22 6.48
CA GLU A 15 -0.05 23.48 7.62
C GLU A 15 0.59 22.08 7.64
N PRO A 16 1.12 21.63 8.80
CA PRO A 16 1.73 20.32 8.89
C PRO A 16 0.69 19.24 8.60
N LEU A 17 1.10 18.18 7.88
CA LEU A 17 0.24 17.01 7.70
C LEU A 17 -0.10 16.42 9.07
N PRO A 18 -1.37 16.09 9.34
CA PRO A 18 -1.80 15.64 10.66
C PRO A 18 -1.28 14.23 10.98
N VAL A 19 -1.02 13.39 9.97
CA VAL A 19 -0.57 12.01 10.16
C VAL A 19 0.61 11.66 9.25
N ILE A 20 1.65 11.09 9.86
CA ILE A 20 2.79 10.46 9.17
C ILE A 20 2.83 8.99 9.56
N ILE A 21 2.72 8.10 8.57
CA ILE A 21 2.83 6.66 8.77
C ILE A 21 4.28 6.25 8.50
N VAL A 22 4.95 5.66 9.49
CA VAL A 22 6.30 5.13 9.34
C VAL A 22 6.26 3.62 9.15
N GLY A 23 6.60 3.18 7.94
CA GLY A 23 6.56 1.79 7.49
C GLY A 23 5.51 1.61 6.39
N ASN A 24 5.95 1.28 5.18
CA ASN A 24 5.08 1.01 4.03
C ASN A 24 4.82 -0.50 3.81
N GLY A 25 4.80 -1.26 4.91
CA GLY A 25 4.39 -2.66 4.91
C GLY A 25 2.87 -2.83 4.84
N PRO A 26 2.38 -4.07 4.98
CA PRO A 26 0.95 -4.40 4.90
C PRO A 26 0.06 -3.55 5.81
N SER A 27 0.45 -3.41 7.08
CA SER A 27 -0.26 -2.63 8.08
C SER A 27 -0.25 -1.13 7.77
N GLY A 28 0.87 -0.57 7.31
CA GLY A 28 0.97 0.84 6.96
C GLY A 28 0.14 1.22 5.72
N ILE A 29 0.11 0.35 4.71
CA ILE A 29 -0.75 0.54 3.54
C ILE A 29 -2.23 0.34 3.89
N CYS A 30 -2.55 -0.63 4.75
CA CYS A 30 -3.92 -0.80 5.25
C CYS A 30 -4.40 0.45 5.99
N LEU A 31 -3.60 0.96 6.93
CA LEU A 31 -3.93 2.19 7.66
C LEU A 31 -4.06 3.39 6.73
N SER A 32 -3.16 3.53 5.75
CA SER A 32 -3.25 4.59 4.74
C SER A 32 -4.58 4.52 3.98
N TYR A 33 -5.03 3.33 3.60
CA TYR A 33 -6.31 3.16 2.90
C TYR A 33 -7.51 3.57 3.78
N LEU A 34 -7.49 3.22 5.06
CA LEU A 34 -8.49 3.67 6.03
C LEU A 34 -8.51 5.19 6.17
N LEU A 35 -7.34 5.80 6.35
CA LEU A 35 -7.21 7.26 6.48
C LEU A 35 -7.54 8.00 5.18
N SER A 36 -7.50 7.33 4.02
CA SER A 36 -8.01 7.89 2.76
C SER A 36 -9.55 7.91 2.68
N GLY A 37 -10.25 7.53 3.76
CA GLY A 37 -11.72 7.54 3.83
C GLY A 37 -12.36 6.24 3.35
N TYR A 38 -11.62 5.14 3.20
CA TYR A 38 -12.21 3.85 2.84
C TYR A 38 -12.57 3.03 4.07
N THR A 39 -13.87 2.81 4.25
CA THR A 39 -14.42 2.06 5.39
C THR A 39 -14.80 0.63 4.96
N PRO A 40 -14.35 -0.42 5.67
CA PRO A 40 -14.66 -1.80 5.33
C PRO A 40 -16.03 -2.24 5.89
N TYR A 41 -16.78 -2.95 5.05
CA TYR A 41 -18.05 -3.59 5.40
C TYR A 41 -18.07 -5.02 4.88
N VAL A 42 -18.86 -5.89 5.51
CA VAL A 42 -19.15 -7.22 4.95
C VAL A 42 -19.94 -7.06 3.65
N LYS A 43 -19.54 -7.79 2.60
CA LYS A 43 -20.31 -7.88 1.36
C LYS A 43 -21.64 -8.59 1.61
N PRO A 44 -22.78 -8.07 1.12
CA PRO A 44 -24.09 -8.68 1.34
C PRO A 44 -24.17 -10.17 0.94
N ASP A 45 -23.53 -10.54 -0.17
CA ASP A 45 -23.60 -11.90 -0.72
C ASP A 45 -22.36 -12.76 -0.38
N ALA A 46 -21.47 -12.26 0.47
CA ALA A 46 -20.28 -13.02 0.85
C ALA A 46 -20.58 -13.98 1.99
N VAL A 47 -20.14 -15.23 1.83
CA VAL A 47 -20.16 -16.25 2.86
C VAL A 47 -18.72 -16.60 3.19
N HIS A 48 -18.35 -16.38 4.45
CA HIS A 48 -17.04 -16.73 4.98
C HIS A 48 -16.98 -18.25 5.21
N PRO A 49 -15.87 -18.93 4.84
CA PRO A 49 -15.73 -20.38 4.96
C PRO A 49 -15.72 -20.87 6.41
N HIS A 50 -15.18 -20.06 7.33
CA HIS A 50 -15.19 -20.36 8.76
C HIS A 50 -16.58 -20.12 9.38
N PRO A 51 -17.32 -21.16 9.83
CA PRO A 51 -18.72 -21.02 10.22
C PRO A 51 -18.94 -20.12 11.44
N LEU A 52 -18.02 -20.15 12.43
CA LEU A 52 -18.15 -19.30 13.62
C LEU A 52 -17.96 -17.82 13.27
N LEU A 53 -16.88 -17.47 12.56
CA LEU A 53 -16.67 -16.11 12.06
C LEU A 53 -17.85 -15.66 11.16
N GLN A 54 -18.35 -16.52 10.27
CA GLN A 54 -19.53 -16.18 9.46
C GLN A 54 -20.73 -15.82 10.34
N ARG A 55 -21.02 -16.61 11.37
CA ARG A 55 -22.10 -16.30 12.32
C ARG A 55 -21.88 -14.94 12.97
N LYS A 56 -20.69 -14.67 13.50
CA LYS A 56 -20.36 -13.38 14.15
C LYS A 56 -20.55 -12.19 13.19
N LEU A 57 -20.08 -12.31 11.95
CA LEU A 57 -20.25 -11.26 10.93
C LEU A 57 -21.72 -10.99 10.59
N THR A 58 -22.60 -11.98 10.72
CA THR A 58 -24.05 -11.81 10.46
C THR A 58 -24.83 -11.20 11.63
N GLU A 59 -24.22 -11.02 12.80
CA GLU A 59 -24.91 -10.44 13.97
C GLU A 59 -25.12 -8.92 13.83
N ALA A 60 -24.25 -8.23 13.10
CA ALA A 60 -24.32 -6.78 12.89
C ALA A 60 -24.22 -6.41 11.39
N PRO A 61 -25.19 -6.82 10.54
CA PRO A 61 -25.14 -6.53 9.11
C PRO A 61 -25.24 -5.01 8.87
N GLY A 62 -24.45 -4.52 7.92
CA GLY A 62 -24.45 -3.10 7.52
C GLY A 62 -23.64 -2.17 8.43
N VAL A 63 -23.13 -2.65 9.56
CA VAL A 63 -22.16 -1.93 10.41
C VAL A 63 -20.76 -2.11 9.82
N SER A 64 -19.90 -1.09 9.89
CA SER A 64 -18.50 -1.24 9.48
C SER A 64 -17.81 -2.30 10.33
N ILE A 65 -16.85 -3.03 9.76
CA ILE A 65 -15.97 -3.89 10.55
C ILE A 65 -15.24 -3.09 11.65
N LEU A 66 -14.87 -1.83 11.37
CA LEU A 66 -14.14 -0.99 12.33
C LEU A 66 -14.99 -0.53 13.51
N ASP A 67 -16.31 -0.49 13.34
CA ASP A 67 -17.27 -0.07 14.36
C ASP A 67 -17.86 -1.26 15.14
N GLN A 68 -17.35 -2.47 14.88
CA GLN A 68 -17.72 -3.69 15.58
C GLN A 68 -16.65 -4.07 16.62
N ASP A 69 -16.98 -5.03 17.47
CA ASP A 69 -16.03 -5.58 18.44
C ASP A 69 -15.00 -6.48 17.74
N LEU A 70 -13.81 -5.90 17.47
CA LEU A 70 -12.72 -6.59 16.78
C LEU A 70 -12.14 -7.76 17.59
N ASP A 71 -12.15 -7.66 18.92
CA ASP A 71 -11.66 -8.75 19.78
C ASP A 71 -12.63 -9.92 19.66
N TYR A 72 -13.94 -9.67 19.80
CA TYR A 72 -14.96 -10.69 19.59
C TYR A 72 -14.89 -11.30 18.19
N LEU A 73 -14.76 -10.49 17.14
CA LEU A 73 -14.67 -11.00 15.76
C LEU A 73 -13.41 -11.85 15.53
N SER A 74 -12.31 -11.55 16.23
CA SER A 74 -11.03 -12.23 16.05
C SER A 74 -10.82 -13.46 16.95
N GLU A 75 -11.66 -13.67 17.96
CA GLU A 75 -11.62 -14.86 18.82
C GLU A 75 -11.62 -16.17 18.01
N GLY A 76 -10.64 -17.03 18.30
CA GLY A 76 -10.50 -18.35 17.68
C GLY A 76 -9.88 -18.32 16.29
N LEU A 77 -9.46 -17.15 15.79
CA LEU A 77 -8.63 -17.08 14.60
C LEU A 77 -7.18 -17.46 14.93
N GLU A 78 -6.62 -18.35 14.13
CA GLU A 78 -5.23 -18.79 14.23
C GLU A 78 -4.46 -18.38 12.98
N GLY A 79 -3.15 -18.12 13.12
CA GLY A 79 -2.32 -17.81 11.98
C GLY A 79 -0.92 -17.36 12.36
N ARG A 80 -0.24 -16.72 11.40
CA ARG A 80 1.18 -16.35 11.52
C ARG A 80 1.42 -15.06 12.29
N SER A 81 0.38 -14.27 12.54
CA SER A 81 0.44 -13.02 13.27
C SER A 81 0.00 -13.22 14.72
N GLN A 82 0.62 -12.49 15.64
CA GLN A 82 0.18 -12.41 17.05
C GLN A 82 -0.84 -11.27 17.27
N SER A 83 -1.16 -10.50 16.23
CA SER A 83 -2.17 -9.43 16.28
C SER A 83 -3.53 -9.99 15.87
N PRO A 84 -4.55 -9.99 16.76
CA PRO A 84 -5.89 -10.48 16.44
C PRO A 84 -6.53 -9.71 15.28
N VAL A 85 -6.32 -8.39 15.23
CA VAL A 85 -6.77 -7.52 14.13
C VAL A 85 -6.12 -7.91 12.81
N ALA A 86 -4.82 -8.18 12.80
CA ALA A 86 -4.15 -8.64 11.57
C ALA A 86 -4.70 -9.99 11.09
N LEU A 87 -4.90 -10.94 12.01
CA LEU A 87 -5.52 -12.24 11.70
C LEU A 87 -6.93 -12.08 11.14
N LEU A 88 -7.73 -11.20 11.74
CA LEU A 88 -9.08 -10.89 11.26
C LEU A 88 -9.05 -10.30 9.84
N PHE A 89 -8.23 -9.29 9.59
CA PHE A 89 -8.14 -8.70 8.25
C PHE A 89 -7.61 -9.69 7.21
N ASP A 90 -6.66 -10.56 7.56
CA ASP A 90 -6.18 -11.62 6.67
C ASP A 90 -7.31 -12.61 6.34
N ALA A 91 -8.06 -13.07 7.36
CA ALA A 91 -9.21 -13.96 7.18
C ALA A 91 -10.31 -13.34 6.30
N LEU A 92 -10.57 -12.03 6.46
CA LEU A 92 -11.64 -11.34 5.73
C LEU A 92 -11.24 -10.94 4.29
N LEU A 93 -10.02 -10.45 4.09
CA LEU A 93 -9.55 -10.03 2.77
C LEU A 93 -9.24 -11.21 1.86
N ARG A 94 -8.80 -12.32 2.45
CA ARG A 94 -8.27 -13.47 1.74
C ARG A 94 -8.61 -14.78 2.47
N PRO A 95 -9.90 -15.14 2.53
CA PRO A 95 -10.30 -16.38 3.20
C PRO A 95 -9.58 -17.59 2.61
N ASP A 96 -9.21 -18.53 3.48
CA ASP A 96 -8.54 -19.80 3.15
C ASP A 96 -7.19 -19.69 2.40
N THR A 97 -6.55 -18.52 2.41
CA THR A 97 -5.27 -18.35 1.69
C THR A 97 -4.17 -19.27 2.21
N ASP A 98 -4.12 -19.52 3.52
CA ASP A 98 -3.14 -20.44 4.10
C ASP A 98 -3.43 -21.91 3.74
N PHE A 99 -4.66 -22.23 3.30
CA PHE A 99 -5.06 -23.54 2.79
C PHE A 99 -4.99 -23.66 1.25
N GLY A 100 -4.41 -22.66 0.57
CA GLY A 100 -4.31 -22.64 -0.89
C GLY A 100 -5.62 -22.29 -1.61
N GLY A 101 -6.61 -21.79 -0.88
CA GLY A 101 -7.86 -21.29 -1.43
C GLY A 101 -7.68 -20.01 -2.25
N ASN A 102 -8.59 -19.78 -3.21
CA ASN A 102 -8.64 -18.57 -4.04
C ASN A 102 -9.97 -17.82 -3.85
N MET A 103 -10.50 -17.85 -2.61
CA MET A 103 -11.73 -17.14 -2.30
C MET A 103 -11.52 -15.63 -2.41
N LYS A 104 -12.54 -14.95 -2.93
CA LYS A 104 -12.55 -13.49 -3.00
C LYS A 104 -12.75 -12.92 -1.59
N SER A 105 -12.22 -11.73 -1.36
CA SER A 105 -12.47 -10.94 -0.15
C SER A 105 -13.96 -10.91 0.21
N VAL A 106 -14.28 -11.14 1.49
CA VAL A 106 -15.64 -10.96 2.02
C VAL A 106 -15.95 -9.50 2.34
N LEU A 107 -14.98 -8.60 2.18
CA LEU A 107 -15.14 -7.17 2.41
C LEU A 107 -15.48 -6.41 1.13
N THR A 108 -16.33 -5.40 1.30
CA THR A 108 -16.50 -4.28 0.37
C THR A 108 -16.04 -3.01 1.06
N TRP A 109 -15.53 -2.07 0.28
CA TRP A 109 -15.00 -0.81 0.76
C TRP A 109 -15.87 0.32 0.26
N LYS A 110 -16.33 1.17 1.18
CA LYS A 110 -17.08 2.39 0.84
C LYS A 110 -16.19 3.60 1.08
N HIS A 111 -16.09 4.46 0.08
CA HIS A 111 -15.37 5.71 0.19
C HIS A 111 -16.28 6.77 0.82
N GLN A 112 -15.79 7.39 1.89
CA GLN A 112 -16.46 8.41 2.69
C GLN A 112 -15.46 9.56 2.87
N GLU A 113 -15.58 10.58 2.02
CA GLU A 113 -14.64 11.70 1.97
C GLU A 113 -14.61 12.48 3.30
N GLU A 114 -15.73 12.51 4.02
CA GLU A 114 -15.86 13.08 5.35
C GLU A 114 -14.99 12.39 6.42
N HIS A 115 -14.50 11.19 6.16
CA HIS A 115 -13.59 10.44 7.04
C HIS A 115 -12.12 10.50 6.57
N ALA A 116 -11.84 11.17 5.45
CA ALA A 116 -10.49 11.27 4.93
C ALA A 116 -9.62 12.20 5.81
N ILE A 117 -8.47 11.68 6.23
CA ILE A 117 -7.44 12.38 6.99
C ILE A 117 -6.20 12.50 6.11
N PRO A 118 -5.74 13.72 5.78
CA PRO A 118 -4.52 13.92 4.99
C PRO A 118 -3.31 13.25 5.65
N HIS A 119 -2.60 12.40 4.92
CA HIS A 119 -1.48 11.65 5.49
C HIS A 119 -0.41 11.33 4.45
N VAL A 120 0.77 10.97 4.94
CA VAL A 120 1.88 10.48 4.11
C VAL A 120 2.42 9.17 4.67
N VAL A 121 2.73 8.23 3.79
CA VAL A 121 3.38 6.96 4.15
C VAL A 121 4.85 7.02 3.78
N LEU A 122 5.71 6.79 4.76
CA LEU A 122 7.15 6.70 4.58
C LEU A 122 7.59 5.25 4.69
N GLY A 123 8.44 4.79 3.78
CA GLY A 123 9.00 3.45 3.86
C GLY A 123 10.22 3.28 2.98
N ARG A 124 11.07 2.31 3.33
CA ARG A 124 12.37 2.08 2.67
C ARG A 124 12.26 1.22 1.40
N ASN A 125 11.18 0.45 1.25
CA ASN A 125 11.02 -0.56 0.20
C ASN A 125 9.82 -0.24 -0.69
N LEU A 126 9.42 -1.16 -1.58
CA LEU A 126 8.18 -1.03 -2.35
C LEU A 126 6.93 -1.05 -1.44
N PRO A 127 5.85 -0.31 -1.78
CA PRO A 127 4.59 -0.34 -1.03
C PRO A 127 4.05 -1.76 -0.88
N GLY A 128 3.77 -2.19 0.35
CA GLY A 128 3.37 -3.56 0.69
C GLY A 128 4.51 -4.40 1.28
N GLY A 129 5.77 -3.96 1.15
CA GLY A 129 6.94 -4.56 1.81
C GLY A 129 7.02 -6.08 1.63
N ALA A 130 6.74 -6.82 2.70
CA ALA A 130 6.74 -8.30 2.74
C ALA A 130 5.89 -8.96 1.63
N TRP A 131 4.87 -8.26 1.13
CA TRP A 131 4.05 -8.70 -0.01
C TRP A 131 4.85 -8.89 -1.31
N HIS A 132 6.01 -8.25 -1.46
CA HIS A 132 6.89 -8.38 -2.62
C HIS A 132 7.95 -9.48 -2.49
N VAL A 133 8.10 -10.08 -1.30
CA VAL A 133 9.21 -10.99 -1.00
C VAL A 133 8.93 -12.42 -1.50
N SER A 134 7.75 -12.67 -2.08
CA SER A 134 7.38 -13.95 -2.69
C SER A 134 7.25 -13.79 -4.20
N GLY A 135 8.08 -14.50 -4.96
CA GLY A 135 8.08 -14.52 -6.44
C GLY A 135 6.83 -15.14 -7.11
N GLN A 136 5.63 -14.93 -6.55
CA GLN A 136 4.37 -15.22 -7.23
C GLN A 136 3.72 -13.90 -7.65
N ARG A 137 3.85 -13.59 -8.95
CA ARG A 137 3.07 -12.65 -9.77
C ARG A 137 2.31 -11.59 -8.96
N GLY A 138 2.88 -10.38 -8.88
CA GLY A 138 2.36 -9.19 -8.18
C GLY A 138 1.00 -8.62 -8.64
N HIS A 139 0.16 -9.43 -9.30
CA HIS A 139 -1.21 -9.08 -9.68
C HIS A 139 -2.25 -9.48 -8.62
N ALA A 140 -1.92 -10.38 -7.67
CA ALA A 140 -2.92 -11.03 -6.82
C ALA A 140 -3.14 -10.39 -5.43
N LEU A 141 -2.22 -9.55 -4.93
CA LEU A 141 -2.31 -9.00 -3.56
C LEU A 141 -3.10 -7.68 -3.48
N TRP A 142 -3.14 -6.89 -4.55
CA TRP A 142 -3.91 -5.64 -4.60
C TRP A 142 -5.42 -5.84 -4.80
N GLY A 143 -5.85 -7.01 -5.30
CA GLY A 143 -7.24 -7.27 -5.70
C GLY A 143 -8.27 -7.29 -4.55
N GLY A 144 -7.82 -7.27 -3.29
CA GLY A 144 -8.69 -7.19 -2.11
C GLY A 144 -9.10 -5.76 -1.71
N LEU A 145 -8.36 -4.75 -2.17
CA LEU A 145 -8.55 -3.32 -1.85
C LEU A 145 -9.14 -2.59 -3.06
N SER A 146 -10.36 -2.96 -3.48
CA SER A 146 -11.11 -2.35 -4.60
C SER A 146 -10.43 -2.42 -6.00
N PRO A 147 -11.18 -2.72 -7.09
CA PRO A 147 -10.63 -2.77 -8.44
C PRO A 147 -10.13 -1.41 -8.99
N SER A 148 -10.41 -0.29 -8.33
CA SER A 148 -9.93 1.05 -8.77
C SER A 148 -8.48 1.35 -8.39
N PHE A 149 -7.82 0.54 -7.56
CA PHE A 149 -6.42 0.76 -7.20
C PHE A 149 -5.47 0.11 -8.23
N SER A 150 -5.34 0.76 -9.39
CA SER A 150 -4.24 0.49 -10.32
C SER A 150 -3.01 1.29 -9.91
N PRO A 151 -1.80 0.69 -9.77
CA PRO A 151 -0.57 1.46 -9.56
C PRO A 151 -0.07 2.13 -10.85
N LEU A 152 -0.96 2.50 -11.77
CA LEU A 152 -0.67 3.44 -12.86
C LEU A 152 -1.09 4.84 -12.42
N GLY A 153 -0.33 5.33 -11.45
CA GLY A 153 -0.36 6.70 -10.97
C GLY A 153 1.07 7.15 -10.69
N ALA A 154 2.02 6.83 -11.58
CA ALA A 154 3.26 7.57 -11.72
C ALA A 154 2.92 8.97 -12.30
N GLY A 155 2.12 9.73 -11.56
CA GLY A 155 1.83 11.12 -11.80
C GLY A 155 2.99 11.92 -11.27
N THR A 156 3.93 12.22 -12.16
CA THR A 156 4.86 13.35 -12.16
C THR A 156 4.70 14.29 -10.97
N LEU A 157 5.54 14.12 -9.94
CA LEU A 157 5.90 15.22 -9.06
C LEU A 157 6.62 16.25 -9.94
N ALA A 158 5.87 17.30 -10.30
CA ALA A 158 6.40 18.49 -10.92
C ALA A 158 7.54 19.04 -10.05
N SER A 159 8.75 19.02 -10.60
CA SER A 159 9.89 19.74 -10.04
C SER A 159 9.74 21.23 -10.38
N PRO A 160 9.83 22.17 -9.42
CA PRO A 160 9.89 23.58 -9.76
C PRO A 160 11.34 23.99 -10.02
N PHE A 161 11.51 24.81 -11.07
CA PHE A 161 12.69 25.57 -11.51
C PHE A 161 13.55 25.01 -12.66
N PRO A 162 13.66 25.79 -13.77
CA PRO A 162 14.48 25.45 -14.92
C PRO A 162 15.87 26.11 -14.80
N HIS A 163 16.92 25.35 -15.07
CA HIS A 163 18.16 25.89 -15.58
C HIS A 163 18.78 24.88 -16.54
N SER A 164 18.62 25.11 -17.85
CA SER A 164 19.60 24.68 -18.85
C SER A 164 20.85 25.54 -18.70
N PRO A 165 22.07 25.02 -18.94
CA PRO A 165 22.63 25.01 -20.31
C PRO A 165 23.68 23.86 -20.52
N PRO A 166 24.52 23.86 -21.59
CA PRO A 166 24.18 23.78 -23.01
C PRO A 166 24.86 22.56 -23.72
N HIS A 167 24.45 22.33 -24.98
CA HIS A 167 25.09 21.50 -26.01
C HIS A 167 26.62 21.72 -26.12
N ASN A 168 27.42 20.68 -26.42
CA ASN A 168 27.77 20.20 -27.78
C ASN A 168 28.93 19.12 -27.73
N PRO A 169 29.47 18.56 -28.83
CA PRO A 169 29.54 17.12 -29.07
C PRO A 169 30.98 16.57 -29.25
N ALA A 170 31.12 15.24 -29.38
CA ALA A 170 32.08 14.52 -30.26
C ALA A 170 32.46 13.14 -29.69
N SER A 171 32.21 12.09 -30.48
CA SER A 171 32.86 10.76 -30.43
C SER A 171 34.24 10.84 -31.16
N PRO A 172 35.09 9.79 -31.35
CA PRO A 172 34.87 8.34 -31.18
C PRO A 172 36.08 7.43 -30.75
N SER A 173 35.79 6.12 -30.62
CA SER A 173 36.60 4.91 -30.93
C SER A 173 37.88 4.49 -30.16
N SER A 174 37.85 3.27 -29.58
CA SER A 174 38.87 2.17 -29.71
C SER A 174 38.32 0.88 -29.05
N LEU A 175 37.95 -0.19 -29.77
CA LEU A 175 38.71 -1.38 -30.24
C LEU A 175 39.36 -2.31 -29.18
N HIS A 176 38.68 -3.46 -28.95
CA HIS A 176 39.18 -4.86 -28.82
C HIS A 176 39.97 -5.33 -27.56
N PRO A 177 40.19 -6.66 -27.30
CA PRO A 177 39.44 -7.93 -27.58
C PRO A 177 39.08 -8.80 -26.34
N ALA A 178 38.41 -9.93 -26.61
CA ALA A 178 38.03 -11.06 -25.74
C ALA A 178 39.18 -11.96 -25.20
N PRO A 179 38.96 -12.74 -24.12
CA PRO A 179 39.92 -13.77 -23.66
C PRO A 179 39.56 -15.20 -24.11
N THR A 180 40.60 -15.92 -24.52
CA THR A 180 40.63 -17.33 -24.96
C THR A 180 40.75 -18.29 -23.77
N LYS A 181 40.16 -19.48 -23.92
CA LYS A 181 40.28 -20.65 -23.03
C LYS A 181 41.73 -21.18 -22.98
N ALA A 182 42.13 -21.70 -21.82
CA ALA A 182 43.17 -22.74 -21.73
C ALA A 182 42.88 -23.71 -20.58
N SER A 183 42.77 -24.99 -20.92
CA SER A 183 42.79 -26.15 -20.02
C SER A 183 44.15 -26.31 -19.35
N HIS A 184 44.17 -26.88 -18.14
CA HIS A 184 45.27 -27.75 -17.72
C HIS A 184 44.68 -28.98 -17.03
N ALA A 185 44.98 -30.14 -17.61
CA ALA A 185 44.93 -31.44 -16.98
C ALA A 185 46.38 -31.87 -16.79
N LEU A 186 46.68 -32.32 -15.56
CA LEU A 186 47.94 -32.86 -15.03
C LEU A 186 49.10 -31.87 -14.86
#